data_AF-A0A3D9D118-F1
#
_entry.id   AF-A0A3D9D118-F1
#
_cell.length_a   1.000
_cell.length_b   1.000
_cell.length_c   1.000
_cell.angle_alpha   90.00
_cell.angle_beta   90.00
_cell.angle_gamma   90.00
#
_symmetry.space_group_name_H-M   'P 1'
#
loop_
_entity.id
_entity.type
_entity.pdbx_description
1 polymer ?
#
loop_
_entity_poly.entity_id
_entity_poly.type
_entity_poly.pdbx_seq_one_letter_code
_entity_poly.pdbx_strand_id
1 'polypeptide(L)'
;MNIRILLLMLFLTNCNPKNSKFEDDYSPNIFLTNYWKVDDKNLKLKFGDLIELNIGEENIKAIVLGINPENDGNWFGLCFLNGNQIFGRKIPQGFNGHCVDLFDFSYINEKALSNYKILKNIKVNFKKIGRGMDSPTKNIQEILRDYKNGIEERKKKQTPCDDKLGELDPVNECYFPLSKIQ
;
A
#
# COMPACT_ATOMS: atom_id res chain seq x y z
N MET A 1 -26.22 30.27 22.93
CA MET A 1 -26.09 29.37 21.76
C MET A 1 -24.62 29.33 21.38
N ASN A 2 -23.86 28.39 21.96
CA ASN A 2 -22.40 28.33 21.80
C ASN A 2 -22.06 27.18 20.85
N ILE A 3 -21.81 27.52 19.58
CA ILE A 3 -21.27 26.58 18.60
C ILE A 3 -19.78 26.43 18.92
N ARG A 4 -19.41 25.34 19.60
CA ARG A 4 -18.01 24.91 19.70
C ARG A 4 -17.64 24.30 18.35
N ILE A 5 -16.94 25.06 17.52
CA ILE A 5 -16.22 24.55 16.35
C ILE A 5 -15.06 23.71 16.90
N LEU A 6 -15.28 22.40 17.03
CA LEU A 6 -14.21 21.45 17.30
C LEU A 6 -13.45 21.26 15.99
N LEU A 7 -12.39 22.04 15.80
CA LEU A 7 -11.40 21.81 14.75
C LEU A 7 -10.66 20.52 15.11
N LEU A 8 -11.18 19.37 14.66
CA LEU A 8 -10.44 18.12 14.74
C LEU A 8 -9.28 18.25 13.75
N MET A 9 -8.10 18.60 14.27
CA MET A 9 -6.83 18.54 13.55
C MET A 9 -6.66 17.12 13.03
N LEU A 10 -7.00 16.91 11.76
CA LEU A 10 -6.54 15.82 10.93
C LEU A 10 -5.00 15.91 10.89
N PHE A 11 -4.34 15.36 11.90
CA PHE A 11 -2.95 14.92 11.78
C PHE A 11 -2.96 13.71 10.84
N LEU A 12 -3.20 13.98 9.55
CA LEU A 12 -2.80 13.07 8.50
C LEU A 12 -1.29 13.08 8.57
N THR A 13 -0.73 12.04 9.19
CA THR A 13 0.68 11.68 9.15
C THR A 13 1.03 11.28 7.71
N ASN A 14 0.91 12.24 6.80
CA ASN A 14 1.35 12.10 5.43
C ASN A 14 2.88 11.95 5.50
N CYS A 15 3.42 10.95 4.81
CA CYS A 15 4.86 10.78 4.63
C CYS A 15 5.39 11.98 3.82
N ASN A 16 5.53 13.16 4.45
CA ASN A 16 6.04 14.37 3.82
C ASN A 16 7.52 14.52 4.22
N PRO A 17 8.46 14.35 3.29
CA PRO A 17 9.87 14.32 3.63
C PRO A 17 10.33 15.75 3.94
N LYS A 18 10.82 15.98 5.15
CA LYS A 18 11.71 17.12 5.39
C LYS A 18 13.06 16.76 4.77
N ASN A 19 13.31 17.25 3.56
CA ASN A 19 14.62 17.41 2.95
C ASN A 19 15.57 16.20 3.05
N SER A 20 15.32 15.11 2.32
CA SER A 20 16.42 14.25 1.88
C SER A 20 16.78 14.65 0.44
N LYS A 21 18.00 15.14 0.23
CA LYS A 21 18.53 15.54 -1.08
C LYS A 21 18.74 14.35 -2.05
N PHE A 22 18.21 13.18 -1.70
CA PHE A 22 18.42 11.91 -2.38
C PHE A 22 17.17 11.01 -2.26
N GLU A 23 15.98 11.57 -2.49
CA GLU A 23 14.84 10.72 -2.88
C GLU A 23 15.07 10.28 -4.32
N ASP A 24 15.77 9.17 -4.51
CA ASP A 24 15.75 8.50 -5.79
C ASP A 24 14.32 8.00 -6.01
N ASP A 25 13.68 8.49 -7.07
CA ASP A 25 12.33 8.09 -7.54
C ASP A 25 12.26 6.59 -7.95
N TYR A 26 13.32 5.83 -7.67
CA TYR A 26 13.54 4.45 -8.03
C TYR A 26 13.67 3.61 -6.76
N SER A 27 12.64 2.82 -6.47
CA SER A 27 12.83 1.65 -5.61
C SER A 27 13.90 0.74 -6.24
N PRO A 28 14.90 0.26 -5.48
CA PRO A 28 15.89 -0.69 -5.96
C PRO A 28 15.23 -1.89 -6.62
N ASN A 29 15.86 -2.46 -7.65
CA ASN A 29 15.29 -3.58 -8.41
C ASN A 29 14.78 -4.74 -7.54
N ILE A 30 15.42 -5.01 -6.40
CA ILE A 30 14.99 -6.06 -5.45
C ILE A 30 13.59 -5.82 -4.87
N PHE A 31 13.16 -4.57 -4.77
CA PHE A 31 11.85 -4.20 -4.25
C PHE A 31 10.82 -3.96 -5.36
N LEU A 32 11.23 -3.82 -6.62
CA LEU A 32 10.31 -3.49 -7.69
C LEU A 32 9.33 -4.64 -7.97
N THR A 33 8.02 -4.34 -8.02
CA THR A 33 6.99 -5.32 -8.43
C THR A 33 7.08 -5.68 -9.93
N ASN A 34 7.97 -5.00 -10.67
CA ASN A 34 8.17 -5.07 -12.11
C ASN A 34 8.58 -6.43 -12.66
N TYR A 35 8.80 -7.44 -11.81
CA TYR A 35 9.19 -8.77 -12.28
C TYR A 35 8.14 -9.42 -13.18
N TRP A 36 6.89 -8.94 -13.21
CA TRP A 36 5.89 -9.44 -14.14
C TRP A 36 4.92 -8.32 -14.58
N LYS A 37 5.19 -7.70 -15.73
CA LYS A 37 4.07 -7.16 -16.53
C LYS A 37 3.29 -8.36 -17.04
N VAL A 38 2.34 -8.83 -16.25
CA VAL A 38 1.44 -9.94 -16.62
C VAL A 38 0.45 -9.42 -17.67
N ASP A 39 0.16 -10.22 -18.69
CA ASP A 39 -1.00 -9.94 -19.56
C ASP A 39 -2.27 -10.21 -18.76
N ASP A 40 -2.92 -9.13 -18.32
CA ASP A 40 -4.08 -9.17 -17.43
C ASP A 40 -5.42 -9.04 -18.16
N LYS A 41 -5.42 -9.03 -19.50
CA LYS A 41 -6.63 -8.78 -20.32
C LYS A 41 -7.78 -9.71 -19.98
N ASN A 42 -7.47 -10.98 -19.71
CA ASN A 42 -8.42 -12.06 -19.45
C ASN A 42 -8.55 -12.41 -17.95
N LEU A 43 -7.92 -11.64 -17.07
CA LEU A 43 -7.98 -11.86 -15.62
C LEU A 43 -9.19 -11.17 -15.00
N LYS A 44 -9.63 -11.68 -13.84
CA LYS A 44 -10.77 -11.10 -13.08
C LYS A 44 -10.52 -9.66 -12.62
N LEU A 45 -9.25 -9.32 -12.38
CA LEU A 45 -8.77 -8.02 -11.97
C LEU A 45 -7.54 -7.66 -12.81
N LYS A 46 -7.42 -6.37 -13.10
CA LYS A 46 -6.32 -5.80 -13.88
C LYS A 46 -5.47 -4.91 -13.02
N PHE A 47 -4.23 -4.74 -13.43
CA PHE A 47 -3.32 -3.81 -12.81
C PHE A 47 -3.90 -2.39 -12.87
N GLY A 48 -3.87 -1.69 -11.74
CA GLY A 48 -4.47 -0.37 -11.59
C GLY A 48 -5.99 -0.37 -11.39
N ASP A 49 -6.66 -1.52 -11.31
CA ASP A 49 -8.07 -1.53 -10.91
C ASP A 49 -8.21 -1.02 -9.48
N LEU A 50 -8.97 0.08 -9.33
CA LEU A 50 -9.49 0.52 -8.05
C LEU A 50 -10.75 -0.29 -7.76
N ILE A 51 -10.68 -1.11 -6.73
CA ILE A 51 -11.77 -1.97 -6.30
C ILE A 51 -12.35 -1.52 -4.96
N GLU A 52 -13.61 -1.87 -4.76
CA GLU A 52 -14.32 -1.73 -3.49
C GLU A 52 -14.82 -3.11 -3.05
N LEU A 53 -14.42 -3.52 -1.86
CA LEU A 53 -14.80 -4.79 -1.23
C LEU A 53 -15.83 -4.49 -0.15
N ASN A 54 -16.99 -5.16 -0.23
CA ASN A 54 -18.05 -5.03 0.77
C ASN A 54 -17.96 -6.23 1.72
N ILE A 55 -17.53 -6.01 2.96
CA ILE A 55 -17.29 -7.08 3.94
C ILE A 55 -18.04 -6.77 5.24
N GLY A 56 -19.20 -7.38 5.41
CA GLY A 56 -20.12 -7.00 6.48
C GLY A 56 -20.59 -5.56 6.28
N GLU A 57 -20.34 -4.69 7.25
CA GLU A 57 -20.68 -3.26 7.21
C GLU A 57 -19.52 -2.38 6.68
N GLU A 58 -18.37 -2.98 6.38
CA GLU A 58 -17.15 -2.28 6.01
C GLU A 58 -17.00 -2.19 4.49
N ASN A 59 -16.60 -1.00 4.02
CA ASN A 59 -16.31 -0.72 2.62
C ASN A 59 -14.83 -0.44 2.45
N ILE A 60 -14.08 -1.45 1.99
CA ILE A 60 -12.62 -1.35 1.83
C ILE A 60 -12.31 -0.99 0.39
N LYS A 61 -11.53 0.08 0.19
CA LYS A 61 -11.00 0.44 -1.12
C LYS A 61 -9.55 -0.02 -1.23
N ALA A 62 -9.22 -0.61 -2.37
CA ALA A 62 -7.88 -1.08 -2.67
C ALA A 62 -7.55 -0.88 -4.15
N ILE A 63 -6.26 -0.77 -4.46
CA ILE A 63 -5.77 -0.76 -5.83
C ILE A 63 -5.01 -2.05 -6.07
N VAL A 64 -5.27 -2.69 -7.22
CA VAL A 64 -4.50 -3.85 -7.67
C VAL A 64 -3.15 -3.37 -8.19
N LEU A 65 -2.09 -3.60 -7.41
CA LEU A 65 -0.72 -3.17 -7.74
C LEU A 65 0.26 -4.35 -7.88
N GLY A 66 -0.26 -5.58 -7.77
CA GLY A 66 0.50 -6.81 -7.98
C GLY A 66 -0.39 -7.91 -8.56
N ILE A 67 0.17 -8.72 -9.45
CA ILE A 67 -0.47 -9.93 -9.99
C ILE A 67 0.60 -11.01 -10.02
N ASN A 68 0.36 -12.12 -9.32
CA ASN A 68 1.27 -13.26 -9.28
C ASN A 68 0.52 -14.51 -9.77
N PRO A 69 0.75 -14.95 -11.03
CA PRO A 69 0.19 -16.20 -11.54
C PRO A 69 0.87 -17.40 -10.87
N GLU A 70 0.09 -18.28 -10.24
CA GLU A 70 0.59 -19.53 -9.65
C GLU A 70 -0.24 -20.73 -10.13
N ASN A 71 0.23 -21.95 -9.82
CA ASN A 71 -0.43 -23.19 -10.25
C ASN A 71 -1.87 -23.34 -9.74
N ASP A 72 -2.18 -22.72 -8.60
CA ASP A 72 -3.50 -22.77 -7.96
C ASP A 72 -4.43 -21.61 -8.38
N GLY A 73 -3.97 -20.73 -9.27
CA GLY A 73 -4.71 -19.59 -9.80
C GLY A 73 -3.91 -18.29 -9.71
N ASN A 74 -4.55 -17.20 -10.11
CA ASN A 74 -3.95 -15.88 -10.03
C ASN A 74 -4.10 -15.29 -8.63
N TRP A 75 -3.02 -14.75 -8.10
CA TRP A 75 -3.01 -14.00 -6.84
C TRP A 75 -2.96 -12.50 -7.12
N PHE A 76 -3.92 -11.76 -6.57
CA PHE A 76 -4.01 -10.31 -6.73
C PHE A 76 -3.47 -9.61 -5.48
N GLY A 77 -2.42 -8.82 -5.66
CA GLY A 77 -1.84 -7.96 -4.63
C GLY A 77 -2.63 -6.68 -4.49
N LEU A 78 -3.40 -6.59 -3.41
CA LEU A 78 -4.25 -5.47 -3.06
C LEU A 78 -3.50 -4.51 -2.15
N CYS A 79 -3.36 -3.26 -2.58
CA CYS A 79 -2.83 -2.18 -1.75
C CYS A 79 -3.98 -1.31 -1.25
N PHE A 80 -4.20 -1.27 0.06
CA PHE A 80 -5.36 -0.61 0.65
C PHE A 80 -5.27 0.91 0.60
N LEU A 81 -6.45 1.54 0.66
CA LEU A 81 -6.63 2.98 0.71
C LEU A 81 -7.27 3.45 2.01
N ASN A 82 -6.83 4.61 2.48
CA ASN A 82 -7.56 5.45 3.44
C ASN A 82 -7.80 6.81 2.78
N GLY A 83 -9.02 7.03 2.27
CA GLY A 83 -9.29 8.18 1.40
C GLY A 83 -8.44 8.15 0.13
N ASN A 84 -7.64 9.20 -0.11
CA ASN A 84 -6.72 9.31 -1.25
C ASN A 84 -5.27 8.89 -0.92
N GLN A 85 -5.08 8.20 0.20
CA GLN A 85 -3.78 7.75 0.68
C GLN A 85 -3.64 6.24 0.56
N ILE A 86 -2.48 5.80 0.09
CA ILE A 86 -2.11 4.41 -0.13
C ILE A 86 -1.31 3.90 1.07
N PHE A 87 -1.56 2.65 1.44
CA PHE A 87 -0.82 1.95 2.49
C PHE A 87 0.60 1.62 2.02
N GLY A 88 1.60 2.09 2.75
CA GLY A 88 2.98 1.68 2.52
C GLY A 88 3.86 1.81 3.77
N ARG A 89 5.17 1.80 3.55
CA ARG A 89 6.21 2.00 4.56
C ARG A 89 7.42 2.65 3.91
N LYS A 90 8.19 3.42 4.69
CA LYS A 90 9.53 3.84 4.30
C LYS A 90 10.53 2.94 5.02
N ILE A 91 11.47 2.36 4.29
CA ILE A 91 12.57 1.60 4.90
C ILE A 91 13.91 2.25 4.57
N PRO A 92 14.83 2.34 5.53
CA PRO A 92 16.22 2.68 5.25
C PRO A 92 16.86 1.64 4.32
N GLN A 93 17.62 2.10 3.34
CA GLN A 93 18.34 1.29 2.38
C GLN A 93 19.86 1.51 2.53
N GLY A 94 20.56 0.43 2.90
CA GLY A 94 22.02 0.43 3.03
C GLY A 94 22.51 1.33 4.17
N PHE A 95 23.83 1.54 4.26
CA PHE A 95 24.46 2.32 5.33
C PHE A 95 24.47 3.83 5.09
N ASN A 96 23.96 4.28 3.94
CA ASN A 96 24.11 5.64 3.44
C ASN A 96 22.94 6.57 3.80
N GLY A 97 21.96 6.11 4.57
CA GLY A 97 20.82 6.92 5.00
C GLY A 97 19.72 7.14 3.94
N HIS A 98 19.83 6.54 2.75
CA HIS A 98 18.76 6.59 1.76
C HIS A 98 17.52 5.82 2.24
N CYS A 99 16.33 6.33 1.98
CA CYS A 99 15.09 5.61 2.23
C CYS A 99 14.41 5.23 0.93
N VAL A 100 13.74 4.08 0.95
CA VAL A 100 12.92 3.60 -0.16
C VAL A 100 11.47 3.53 0.27
N ASP A 101 10.61 4.01 -0.62
CA ASP A 101 9.16 4.02 -0.44
C ASP A 101 8.58 2.71 -0.98
N LEU A 102 7.95 1.93 -0.11
CA LEU A 102 7.41 0.61 -0.44
C LEU A 102 5.91 0.56 -0.12
N PHE A 103 5.13 -0.13 -0.95
CA PHE A 103 3.70 -0.32 -0.76
C PHE A 103 3.43 -1.64 -0.05
N ASP A 104 2.38 -1.66 0.77
CA ASP A 104 1.99 -2.87 1.49
C ASP A 104 0.85 -3.58 0.79
N PHE A 105 0.99 -4.89 0.69
CA PHE A 105 0.11 -5.73 -0.10
C PHE A 105 -0.53 -6.81 0.76
N SER A 106 -1.83 -6.98 0.55
CA SER A 106 -2.54 -8.18 0.94
C SER A 106 -2.88 -8.96 -0.33
N TYR A 107 -2.34 -10.17 -0.47
CA TYR A 107 -2.50 -11.01 -1.65
C TYR A 107 -3.65 -11.96 -1.46
N ILE A 108 -4.63 -11.95 -2.38
CA ILE A 108 -5.77 -12.86 -2.35
C ILE A 108 -5.83 -13.69 -3.64
N ASN A 109 -6.00 -15.00 -3.50
CA ASN A 109 -6.22 -15.89 -4.64
C ASN A 109 -7.57 -15.58 -5.30
N GLU A 110 -7.61 -15.61 -6.63
CA GLU A 110 -8.81 -15.30 -7.42
C GLU A 110 -10.03 -16.16 -7.10
N LYS A 111 -9.84 -17.36 -6.54
CA LYS A 111 -10.92 -18.26 -6.10
C LYS A 111 -11.57 -17.80 -4.79
N ALA A 112 -10.81 -17.11 -3.94
CA ALA A 112 -11.27 -16.58 -2.66
C ALA A 112 -11.83 -15.15 -2.76
N LEU A 113 -11.52 -14.45 -3.85
CA LEU A 113 -12.04 -13.12 -4.13
C LEU A 113 -13.52 -13.17 -4.51
N SER A 114 -14.34 -12.46 -3.74
CA SER A 114 -15.79 -12.34 -3.94
C SER A 114 -16.29 -10.97 -3.48
N ASN A 115 -17.53 -10.62 -3.83
CA ASN A 115 -18.23 -9.42 -3.33
C ASN A 115 -17.47 -8.10 -3.52
N TYR A 116 -16.89 -7.91 -4.71
CA TYR A 116 -16.16 -6.70 -5.08
C TYR A 116 -16.80 -5.96 -6.25
N LYS A 117 -16.54 -4.66 -6.33
CA LYS A 117 -16.87 -3.82 -7.48
C LYS A 117 -15.61 -3.17 -8.01
N ILE A 118 -15.43 -3.17 -9.32
CA ILE A 118 -14.40 -2.36 -9.98
C ILE A 118 -14.98 -0.95 -10.15
N LEU A 119 -14.38 0.03 -9.49
CA LEU A 119 -14.84 1.42 -9.56
C LEU A 119 -14.29 2.13 -10.80
N LYS A 120 -13.01 1.93 -11.09
CA LYS A 120 -12.31 2.44 -12.28
C LYS A 120 -10.95 1.77 -12.41
N ASN A 121 -10.37 1.81 -13.60
CA ASN A 121 -8.96 1.54 -13.79
C ASN A 121 -8.18 2.86 -13.74
N ILE A 122 -7.22 2.98 -12.82
CA ILE A 122 -6.35 4.15 -12.73
C ILE A 122 -5.04 3.89 -13.48
N LYS A 123 -4.50 4.93 -14.13
CA LYS A 123 -3.17 4.84 -14.73
C LYS A 123 -2.13 4.74 -13.61
N VAL A 124 -1.33 3.68 -13.64
CA VAL A 124 -0.27 3.41 -12.68
C VAL A 124 1.06 3.28 -13.40
N ASN A 125 2.11 3.93 -12.87
CA ASN A 125 3.48 3.73 -13.30
C ASN A 125 4.11 2.61 -12.48
N PHE A 126 4.10 1.39 -13.02
CA PHE A 126 4.63 0.20 -12.36
C PHE A 126 6.10 0.36 -11.90
N LYS A 127 6.90 1.18 -12.60
CA LYS A 127 8.31 1.42 -12.22
C LYS A 127 8.47 2.12 -10.87
N LYS A 128 7.41 2.74 -10.34
CA LYS A 128 7.38 3.42 -9.05
C LYS A 128 6.90 2.54 -7.90
N ILE A 129 6.54 1.28 -8.16
CA ILE A 129 5.93 0.42 -7.16
C ILE A 129 7.01 -0.47 -6.54
N GLY A 130 7.41 -0.12 -5.33
CA GLY A 130 8.18 -0.98 -4.45
C GLY A 130 7.26 -1.89 -3.62
N ARG A 131 7.68 -3.13 -3.38
CA ARG A 131 7.02 -4.14 -2.56
C ARG A 131 7.55 -4.07 -1.13
N GLY A 132 6.66 -3.76 -0.19
CA GLY A 132 6.91 -3.65 1.23
C GLY A 132 6.54 -4.95 1.93
N MET A 133 5.46 -4.91 2.71
CA MET A 133 4.92 -6.11 3.34
C MET A 133 4.00 -6.88 2.43
N ASP A 134 4.08 -8.21 2.53
CA ASP A 134 3.28 -9.16 1.77
C ASP A 134 2.54 -10.11 2.70
N SER A 135 1.22 -10.00 2.72
CA SER A 135 0.36 -10.88 3.52
C SER A 135 -0.47 -11.76 2.58
N PRO A 136 -0.18 -13.06 2.45
CA PRO A 136 -1.09 -13.97 1.75
C PRO A 136 -2.36 -14.15 2.58
N THR A 137 -3.51 -13.96 1.94
CA THR A 137 -4.83 -14.09 2.57
C THR A 137 -5.63 -15.21 1.93
N LYS A 138 -6.26 -16.01 2.78
CA LYS A 138 -7.02 -17.19 2.36
C LYS A 138 -8.48 -16.87 2.02
N ASN A 139 -8.99 -15.74 2.49
CA ASN A 139 -10.38 -15.34 2.35
C ASN A 139 -10.58 -13.84 2.59
N ILE A 140 -11.78 -13.35 2.30
CA ILE A 140 -12.14 -11.95 2.43
C ILE A 140 -12.09 -11.42 3.89
N GLN A 141 -12.26 -12.28 4.90
CA GLN A 141 -12.20 -11.84 6.30
C GLN A 141 -10.76 -11.54 6.73
N GLU A 142 -9.78 -12.25 6.18
CA GLU A 142 -8.37 -11.93 6.39
C GLU A 142 -7.99 -10.59 5.75
N ILE A 143 -8.56 -10.25 4.58
CA ILE A 143 -8.42 -8.90 4.00
C ILE A 143 -8.91 -7.81 4.97
N LEU A 144 -10.08 -8.00 5.59
CA LEU A 144 -10.62 -7.05 6.56
C LEU A 144 -9.70 -6.91 7.79
N ARG A 145 -9.16 -8.03 8.28
CA ARG A 145 -8.20 -8.03 9.39
C ARG A 145 -6.93 -7.27 9.02
N ASP A 146 -6.33 -7.56 7.86
CA ASP A 146 -5.11 -6.91 7.40
C ASP A 146 -5.32 -5.40 7.22
N TYR A 147 -6.48 -5.00 6.67
CA TYR A 147 -6.86 -3.59 6.54
C TYR A 147 -6.95 -2.88 7.89
N LYS A 148 -7.68 -3.46 8.86
CA LYS A 148 -7.84 -2.88 10.20
C LYS A 148 -6.52 -2.79 10.94
N ASN A 149 -5.71 -3.85 10.89
CA ASN A 149 -4.36 -3.84 11.47
C ASN A 149 -3.49 -2.75 10.84
N GLY A 150 -3.48 -2.65 9.50
CA GLY A 150 -2.71 -1.63 8.80
C GLY A 150 -3.14 -0.19 9.11
N ILE A 151 -4.42 0.04 9.47
CA ILE A 151 -4.86 1.34 10.01
C ILE A 151 -4.25 1.59 11.38
N GLU A 152 -4.33 0.63 12.31
CA GLU A 152 -3.82 0.79 13.67
C GLU A 152 -2.30 1.00 13.68
N GLU A 153 -1.56 0.25 12.86
CA GLU A 153 -0.11 0.41 12.73
C GLU A 153 0.28 1.81 12.22
N ARG A 154 -0.48 2.37 11.28
CA ARG A 154 -0.20 3.72 10.73
C ARG A 154 -0.59 4.88 11.65
N LYS A 155 -1.28 4.61 12.77
CA LYS A 155 -1.46 5.59 13.86
C LYS A 155 -0.19 5.75 14.70
N LYS A 156 0.74 4.80 14.64
CA LYS A 156 2.00 4.85 15.38
C LYS A 156 2.96 5.86 14.74
N LYS A 157 4.00 6.26 15.48
CA LYS A 157 5.03 7.17 14.98
C LYS A 157 5.80 6.47 13.85
N GLN A 158 5.86 7.10 12.67
CA GLN A 158 6.62 6.57 11.52
C GLN A 158 8.11 6.44 11.84
N THR A 159 8.76 5.44 11.26
CA THR A 159 10.21 5.26 11.40
C THR A 159 10.88 6.45 10.75
N PRO A 160 11.77 7.15 11.47
CA PRO A 160 12.53 8.24 10.89
C PRO A 160 13.37 7.72 9.73
N CYS A 161 13.43 8.51 8.66
CA CYS A 161 14.41 8.36 7.60
C CYS A 161 15.58 9.28 7.91
N ASP A 162 16.32 8.96 8.97
CA ASP A 162 17.46 9.75 9.43
C ASP A 162 18.78 8.99 9.18
N ASP A 163 19.86 9.72 8.93
CA ASP A 163 21.21 9.23 8.56
C ASP A 163 21.91 8.34 9.60
N LYS A 164 21.21 7.80 10.60
CA LYS A 164 21.79 7.05 11.72
C LYS A 164 21.06 5.74 11.97
N LEU A 165 21.54 4.67 11.34
CA LEU A 165 21.18 3.26 11.60
C LEU A 165 21.64 2.74 12.98
N GLY A 166 21.96 3.63 13.92
CA GLY A 166 22.46 3.24 15.25
C GLY A 166 21.39 2.63 16.14
N GLU A 167 20.11 2.84 15.83
CA GLU A 167 18.98 2.33 16.59
C GLU A 167 18.20 1.33 15.71
N LEU A 168 18.06 0.09 16.22
CA LEU A 168 17.25 -0.97 15.61
C LEU A 168 15.76 -0.70 15.92
N ASP A 169 15.24 0.42 15.42
CA ASP A 169 13.82 0.71 15.53
C ASP A 169 13.03 -0.15 14.54
N PRO A 170 11.82 -0.62 14.92
CA PRO A 170 10.94 -1.32 14.00
C PRO A 170 10.56 -0.42 12.82
N VAL A 171 10.40 -1.03 11.64
CA VAL A 171 9.84 -0.37 10.46
C VAL A 171 8.36 -0.11 10.68
N ASN A 172 8.00 1.16 10.81
CA ASN A 172 6.65 1.62 11.06
C ASN A 172 6.02 2.09 9.75
N GLU A 173 4.76 1.73 9.61
CA GLU A 173 3.98 1.91 8.39
C GLU A 173 3.55 3.37 8.19
N CYS A 174 3.39 3.79 6.93
CA CYS A 174 2.93 5.13 6.58
C CYS A 174 1.90 5.18 5.46
N TYR A 175 1.42 6.40 5.20
CA TYR A 175 0.51 6.73 4.11
C TYR A 175 1.24 7.52 3.03
N PHE A 176 1.13 7.06 1.79
CA PHE A 176 1.60 7.79 0.61
C PHE A 176 0.44 8.45 -0.13
N PRO A 177 0.63 9.62 -0.75
CA PRO A 177 -0.38 10.18 -1.64
C PRO A 177 -0.53 9.31 -2.90
N LEU A 178 -1.75 9.21 -3.44
CA LEU A 178 -2.03 8.46 -4.68
C LEU A 178 -1.14 8.87 -5.88
N SER A 179 -0.71 10.14 -5.93
CA SER A 179 0.21 10.64 -6.96
C SER A 179 1.57 9.92 -6.98
N LYS A 180 1.95 9.22 -5.89
CA LYS A 180 3.21 8.48 -5.81
C LYS A 180 3.27 7.32 -6.81
N ILE A 181 2.14 6.73 -7.19
CA ILE A 181 2.08 5.60 -8.13
C ILE A 181 1.68 6.00 -9.56
N GLN A 182 1.46 7.29 -9.83
CA GLN A 182 1.03 7.80 -11.14
C GLN A 182 2.21 8.20 -12.04
#